data_AF-A0A3A1TX51-F1
#
_entry.id   AF-A0A3A1TX51-F1
#
_cell.length_a   1.000
_cell.length_b   1.000
_cell.length_c   1.000
_cell.angle_alpha   90.00
_cell.angle_beta   90.00
_cell.angle_gamma   90.00
#
_symmetry.space_group_name_H-M   'P 1'
#
loop_
_entity.id
_entity.type
_entity.pdbx_description
1 polymer ?
#
loop_
_entity_poly.entity_id
_entity_poly.type
_entity_poly.pdbx_seq_one_letter_code
_entity_poly.pdbx_strand_id
1 'polypeptide(L)'
;MSDARSTPPLWAPDYSADFTGSIARFWKKYVQFSGRASRREYWWTYLFVGLVYVLSLTLLYGGLGLWYATSDGEGVPPVIFPIGVALTVGWFFATAIPWLALEARRLHDANMSGFLLFIHLASGPGALVVFILCQLSPNPLGRRFDAPPGEAPRYARVGDWPAAPGEPDTPYAVGYYGAPGTQAPQAPAPRIEE
;
A
#
# COMPACT_ATOMS: atom_id res chain seq x y z
N MET A 1 -26.38 9.04 -7.64
CA MET A 1 -26.37 7.88 -6.72
C MET A 1 -24.94 7.37 -6.63
N SER A 2 -24.19 7.85 -5.65
CA SER A 2 -22.86 7.32 -5.34
C SER A 2 -23.04 5.94 -4.71
N ASP A 3 -22.73 4.91 -5.48
CA ASP A 3 -22.67 3.54 -5.02
C ASP A 3 -21.81 3.50 -3.74
N ALA A 4 -22.40 3.12 -2.60
CA ALA A 4 -21.73 3.09 -1.31
C ALA A 4 -20.72 1.94 -1.29
N ARG A 5 -19.59 2.12 -1.98
CA ARG A 5 -18.46 1.20 -1.95
C ARG A 5 -17.96 1.14 -0.52
N SER A 6 -18.30 0.07 0.20
CA SER A 6 -17.81 -0.19 1.55
C SER A 6 -16.28 -0.23 1.49
N THR A 7 -15.63 0.80 2.05
CA THR A 7 -14.17 0.85 2.08
C THR A 7 -13.66 -0.34 2.89
N PRO A 8 -12.75 -1.16 2.35
CA PRO A 8 -12.14 -2.25 3.08
C PRO A 8 -11.53 -1.80 4.40
N PRO A 9 -11.55 -2.63 5.46
CA PRO A 9 -10.88 -2.31 6.71
C PRO A 9 -9.38 -2.11 6.50
N LEU A 10 -8.71 -1.42 7.43
CA LEU A 10 -7.29 -1.06 7.30
C LEU A 10 -6.34 -2.27 7.28
N TRP A 11 -6.73 -3.43 7.80
CA TRP A 11 -5.87 -4.62 7.73
C TRP A 11 -5.93 -5.33 6.37
N ALA A 12 -6.96 -5.05 5.54
CA ALA A 12 -7.18 -5.64 4.23
C ALA A 12 -6.65 -4.74 3.09
N PRO A 13 -6.35 -5.29 1.90
CA PRO A 13 -6.02 -4.51 0.71
C PRO A 13 -7.28 -3.88 0.11
N ASP A 14 -7.15 -2.69 -0.48
CA ASP A 14 -8.24 -2.03 -1.22
C ASP A 14 -7.99 -2.06 -2.72
N TYR A 15 -8.63 -3.00 -3.42
CA TYR A 15 -8.53 -3.14 -4.87
C TYR A 15 -9.33 -2.08 -5.65
N SER A 16 -10.21 -1.35 -4.97
CA SER A 16 -10.99 -0.25 -5.54
C SER A 16 -10.40 1.13 -5.21
N ALA A 17 -9.19 1.15 -4.63
CA ALA A 17 -8.59 2.36 -4.08
C ALA A 17 -8.52 3.50 -5.10
N ASP A 18 -8.97 4.66 -4.65
CA ASP A 18 -8.81 5.94 -5.31
C ASP A 18 -7.59 6.70 -4.74
N PHE A 19 -7.28 7.85 -5.34
CA PHE A 19 -6.14 8.66 -4.96
C PHE A 19 -6.17 9.06 -3.47
N THR A 20 -7.27 9.68 -3.04
CA THR A 20 -7.43 10.19 -1.67
C THR A 20 -7.44 9.06 -0.65
N GLY A 21 -8.13 7.95 -0.92
CA GLY A 21 -8.16 6.78 -0.06
C GLY A 21 -6.79 6.14 0.08
N SER A 22 -6.00 6.06 -0.99
CA SER A 22 -4.65 5.51 -0.96
C SER A 22 -3.71 6.35 -0.08
N ILE A 23 -3.71 7.68 -0.24
CA ILE A 23 -2.90 8.58 0.58
C ILE A 23 -3.33 8.52 2.05
N ALA A 24 -4.63 8.53 2.31
CA ALA A 24 -5.14 8.39 3.68
C ALA A 24 -4.70 7.06 4.32
N ARG A 25 -4.73 5.95 3.57
CA ARG A 25 -4.26 4.64 4.05
C ARG A 25 -2.75 4.60 4.23
N PHE A 26 -1.97 5.30 3.40
CA PHE A 26 -0.52 5.43 3.57
C PHE A 26 -0.16 6.04 4.92
N TRP A 27 -0.75 7.19 5.26
CA TRP A 27 -0.50 7.86 6.54
C TRP A 27 -1.13 7.14 7.73
N LYS A 28 -2.31 6.52 7.59
CA LYS A 28 -2.93 5.75 8.68
C LYS A 28 -2.15 4.48 9.02
N LYS A 29 -1.48 3.89 8.03
CA LYS A 29 -0.72 2.63 8.17
C LYS A 29 0.78 2.91 8.20
N TYR A 30 1.18 3.97 8.91
CA TYR A 30 2.53 4.53 8.88
C TYR A 30 3.62 3.55 9.31
N VAL A 31 3.43 2.86 10.44
CA VAL A 31 4.32 1.83 10.98
C VAL A 31 3.72 0.42 10.91
N GLN A 32 2.70 0.23 10.08
CA GLN A 32 1.99 -1.05 9.96
C GLN A 32 2.61 -1.88 8.84
N PHE A 33 3.54 -2.78 9.19
CA PHE A 33 4.22 -3.67 8.24
C PHE A 33 3.42 -4.93 7.90
N SER A 34 2.47 -5.34 8.75
CA SER A 34 1.58 -6.47 8.47
C SER A 34 0.35 -6.06 7.67
N GLY A 35 -0.37 -7.05 7.15
CA GLY A 35 -1.46 -6.86 6.20
C GLY A 35 -0.96 -6.79 4.76
N ARG A 36 -1.87 -6.40 3.87
CA ARG A 36 -1.64 -6.32 2.43
C ARG A 36 -2.00 -4.95 1.86
N ALA A 37 -1.37 -4.63 0.74
CA ALA A 37 -1.67 -3.43 -0.05
C ALA A 37 -1.88 -3.84 -1.51
N SER A 38 -2.93 -3.32 -2.12
CA SER A 38 -3.23 -3.57 -3.53
C SER A 38 -2.26 -2.81 -4.45
N ARG A 39 -2.19 -3.21 -5.72
CA ARG A 39 -1.42 -2.47 -6.74
C ARG A 39 -1.89 -1.03 -6.93
N ARG A 40 -3.19 -0.76 -6.77
CA ARG A 40 -3.74 0.59 -6.92
C ARG A 40 -3.33 1.47 -5.75
N GLU A 41 -3.40 0.96 -4.52
CA GLU A 41 -2.91 1.67 -3.32
C GLU A 41 -1.42 2.03 -3.48
N TYR A 42 -0.62 1.07 -3.97
CA TYR A 42 0.80 1.27 -4.23
C TYR A 42 1.04 2.38 -5.24
N TRP A 43 0.42 2.31 -6.42
CA TRP A 43 0.65 3.27 -7.51
C TRP A 43 0.21 4.69 -7.16
N TRP A 44 -0.97 4.87 -6.56
CA TRP A 44 -1.41 6.20 -6.16
C TRP A 44 -0.48 6.84 -5.13
N THR A 45 0.00 6.04 -4.19
CA THR A 45 0.97 6.50 -3.20
C THR A 45 2.34 6.78 -3.84
N TYR A 46 2.80 5.91 -4.74
CA TYR A 46 4.05 6.08 -5.49
C TYR A 46 4.05 7.42 -6.25
N LEU A 47 2.97 7.69 -6.99
CA LEU A 47 2.82 8.92 -7.76
C LEU A 47 2.76 10.16 -6.86
N PHE A 48 2.01 10.10 -5.75
CA PHE A 48 1.93 11.19 -4.78
C PHE A 48 3.30 11.50 -4.15
N VAL A 49 3.97 10.48 -3.61
CA VAL A 49 5.29 10.63 -2.98
C VAL A 49 6.33 11.12 -3.98
N GLY A 50 6.33 10.55 -5.19
CA GLY A 50 7.22 10.95 -6.28
C GLY A 50 6.97 12.39 -6.75
N LEU A 51 5.72 12.83 -6.85
CA LEU A 51 5.39 14.20 -7.24
C LEU A 51 5.89 15.24 -6.22
N VAL A 52 5.65 14.99 -4.93
CA VAL A 52 6.15 15.88 -3.87
C VAL A 52 7.68 15.88 -3.83
N TYR A 53 8.31 14.72 -4.07
CA TYR A 53 9.76 14.63 -4.16
C TYR A 53 10.31 15.46 -5.33
N VAL A 54 9.75 15.33 -6.55
CA VAL A 54 10.12 16.12 -7.73
C VAL A 54 9.94 17.63 -7.50
N LEU A 55 8.85 18.03 -6.84
CA LEU A 55 8.63 19.43 -6.48
C LEU A 55 9.71 19.93 -5.51
N SER A 56 10.03 19.15 -4.48
CA SER A 56 11.08 19.50 -3.52
C SER A 56 12.46 19.64 -4.19
N LEU A 57 12.80 18.74 -5.12
CA LEU A 57 14.05 18.80 -5.87
C LEU A 57 14.12 20.00 -6.81
N THR A 58 13.00 20.35 -7.45
CA THR A 58 12.93 21.56 -8.28
C THR A 58 13.24 22.81 -7.46
N LEU A 59 12.71 22.91 -6.23
CA LEU A 59 13.02 24.02 -5.33
C LEU A 59 14.47 23.99 -4.85
N LEU A 60 15.01 22.81 -4.56
CA LEU A 60 16.41 22.63 -4.15
C LEU A 60 17.39 23.08 -5.25
N TYR A 61 17.28 22.50 -6.45
CA TYR A 61 18.21 22.78 -7.55
C TYR A 61 17.95 24.15 -8.18
N GLY A 62 16.70 24.59 -8.27
CA GLY A 62 16.36 25.94 -8.73
C GLY A 62 16.85 27.01 -7.75
N GLY A 63 16.70 26.76 -6.45
CA GLY A 63 17.25 27.62 -5.40
C GLY A 63 18.78 27.67 -5.42
N LEU A 64 19.44 26.53 -5.66
CA LEU A 64 20.89 26.46 -5.83
C LEU A 64 21.38 27.22 -7.07
N GLY A 65 20.69 27.06 -8.20
CA GLY A 65 21.00 27.78 -9.44
C GLY A 65 20.86 29.30 -9.27
N LEU A 66 19.79 29.74 -8.61
CA LEU A 66 19.60 31.15 -8.29
C LEU A 66 20.69 31.66 -7.32
N TRP A 67 21.06 30.88 -6.31
CA TRP A 67 22.13 31.23 -5.36
C TRP A 67 23.43 31.58 -6.08
N TYR A 68 23.87 30.73 -7.02
CA TYR A 68 25.09 30.98 -7.80
C TYR A 68 24.95 32.13 -8.80
N ALA A 69 23.74 32.40 -9.30
CA ALA A 69 23.49 33.49 -10.23
C ALA A 69 23.45 34.87 -9.54
N THR A 70 23.13 34.92 -8.25
CA THR A 70 23.01 36.18 -7.47
C THR A 70 24.12 36.37 -6.45
N SER A 71 25.08 35.44 -6.36
CA SER A 71 26.21 35.54 -5.41
C SER A 71 27.18 36.69 -5.70
N ASP A 72 27.05 37.34 -6.87
CA ASP A 72 27.91 38.47 -7.28
C ASP A 72 27.47 39.84 -6.72
N GLY A 73 26.52 39.87 -5.78
CA GLY A 73 26.35 41.04 -4.89
C GLY A 73 25.05 41.83 -5.03
N GLU A 74 24.04 41.37 -5.78
CA GLU A 74 22.74 42.04 -5.85
C GLU A 74 21.61 41.23 -5.19
N GLY A 75 21.34 41.56 -3.92
CA GLY A 75 20.00 41.91 -3.44
C GLY A 75 18.90 40.85 -3.30
N VAL A 76 19.08 39.58 -3.65
CA VAL A 76 18.06 38.55 -3.40
C VAL A 76 18.50 37.65 -2.24
N PRO A 77 17.84 37.72 -1.06
CA PRO A 77 18.04 36.75 0.01
C PRO A 77 17.76 35.35 -0.54
N PRO A 78 18.72 34.42 -0.52
CA PRO A 78 18.57 33.14 -1.18
C PRO A 78 17.77 32.17 -0.29
N VAL A 79 16.51 32.49 -0.04
CA VAL A 79 15.59 31.75 0.83
C VAL A 79 15.08 30.45 0.21
N ILE A 80 15.09 30.36 -1.12
CA ILE A 80 14.54 29.21 -1.86
C ILE A 80 15.40 27.97 -1.65
N PHE A 81 16.74 28.11 -1.66
CA PHE A 81 17.66 27.01 -1.45
C PHE A 81 17.48 26.31 -0.09
N PRO A 82 17.54 26.99 1.07
CA PRO A 82 17.35 26.34 2.36
C PRO A 82 15.94 25.76 2.53
N ILE A 83 14.90 26.37 1.93
CA ILE A 83 13.55 25.79 1.88
C ILE A 83 13.56 24.48 1.09
N GLY A 84 14.20 24.46 -0.09
CA GLY A 84 14.34 23.26 -0.90
C GLY A 84 15.06 22.14 -0.15
N VAL A 85 16.17 22.46 0.53
CA VAL A 85 16.90 21.51 1.40
C VAL A 85 15.98 20.97 2.50
N ALA A 86 15.30 21.85 3.24
CA ALA A 86 14.44 21.46 4.35
C ALA A 86 13.28 20.57 3.89
N LEU A 87 12.64 20.90 2.77
CA LEU A 87 11.56 20.12 2.19
C LEU A 87 12.04 18.76 1.68
N THR A 88 13.16 18.69 0.96
CA THR A 88 13.69 17.42 0.44
C THR A 88 14.09 16.50 1.59
N VAL A 89 14.85 17.00 2.56
CA VAL A 89 15.30 16.19 3.71
C VAL A 89 14.12 15.79 4.59
N GLY A 90 13.25 16.75 4.94
CA GLY A 90 12.07 16.49 5.75
C GLY A 90 11.10 15.50 5.10
N TRP A 91 10.86 15.64 3.79
CA TRP A 91 10.00 14.72 3.04
C TRP A 91 10.57 13.32 2.97
N PHE A 92 11.87 13.18 2.73
CA PHE A 92 12.56 11.89 2.73
C PHE A 92 12.35 11.17 4.07
N PHE A 93 12.63 11.83 5.20
CA PHE A 93 12.45 11.21 6.51
C PHE A 93 10.98 10.94 6.86
N ALA A 94 10.08 11.86 6.51
CA ALA A 94 8.65 11.70 6.77
C ALA A 94 8.05 10.50 6.02
N THR A 95 8.59 10.16 4.83
CA THR A 95 8.06 9.09 3.98
C THR A 95 8.86 7.79 4.03
N ALA A 96 10.10 7.78 4.52
CA ALA A 96 10.96 6.59 4.53
C ALA A 96 10.32 5.39 5.23
N ILE A 97 9.79 5.57 6.45
CA ILE A 97 9.16 4.49 7.22
C ILE A 97 7.86 3.98 6.56
N PRO A 98 6.87 4.83 6.24
CA PRO A 98 5.63 4.37 5.63
C PRO A 98 5.84 3.81 4.22
N TRP A 99 6.89 4.24 3.51
CA TRP A 99 7.31 3.64 2.24
C TRP A 99 7.71 2.18 2.39
N LEU A 100 8.64 1.89 3.32
CA LEU A 100 9.04 0.52 3.62
C LEU A 100 7.85 -0.31 4.11
N ALA A 101 6.97 0.28 4.93
CA ALA A 101 5.75 -0.41 5.38
C ALA A 101 4.80 -0.73 4.22
N LEU A 102 4.65 0.16 3.24
CA LEU A 102 3.84 -0.06 2.04
C LEU A 102 4.41 -1.19 1.18
N GLU A 103 5.72 -1.19 0.92
CA GLU A 103 6.38 -2.22 0.13
C GLU A 103 6.32 -3.59 0.82
N ALA A 104 6.51 -3.67 2.14
CA ALA A 104 6.33 -4.90 2.90
C ALA A 104 4.92 -5.49 2.69
N ARG A 105 3.89 -4.66 2.85
CA ARG A 105 2.49 -5.06 2.61
C ARG A 105 2.22 -5.43 1.15
N ARG A 106 2.91 -4.81 0.22
CA ARG A 106 2.79 -5.14 -1.20
C ARG A 106 3.43 -6.48 -1.55
N LEU A 107 4.60 -6.77 -0.96
CA LEU A 107 5.25 -8.09 -1.04
C LEU A 107 4.37 -9.17 -0.40
N HIS A 108 3.75 -8.90 0.75
CA HIS A 108 2.79 -9.80 1.38
C HIS A 108 1.59 -10.12 0.48
N ASP A 109 1.12 -9.14 -0.31
CA ASP A 109 0.03 -9.34 -1.26
C ASP A 109 0.40 -10.31 -2.40
N ALA A 110 1.68 -10.34 -2.79
CA ALA A 110 2.24 -11.36 -3.69
C ALA A 110 2.64 -12.66 -2.97
N ASN A 111 2.24 -12.85 -1.71
CA ASN A 111 2.62 -13.97 -0.83
C ASN A 111 4.14 -14.09 -0.54
N MET A 112 4.89 -13.01 -0.71
CA MET A 112 6.32 -12.97 -0.45
C MET A 112 6.59 -12.48 0.98
N SER A 113 7.82 -12.69 1.47
CA SER A 113 8.23 -12.18 2.79
C SER A 113 8.60 -10.70 2.72
N GLY A 114 8.19 -9.91 3.72
CA GLY A 114 8.67 -8.52 3.89
C GLY A 114 10.18 -8.40 4.09
N PHE A 115 10.89 -9.47 4.46
CA PHE A 115 12.35 -9.47 4.55
C PHE A 115 13.06 -9.23 3.21
N LEU A 116 12.37 -9.42 2.08
CA LEU A 116 12.92 -9.10 0.77
C LEU A 116 13.19 -7.59 0.59
N LEU A 117 12.68 -6.73 1.47
CA LEU A 117 13.09 -5.31 1.50
C LEU A 117 14.57 -5.12 1.76
N PHE A 118 15.27 -6.06 2.41
CA PHE A 118 16.72 -5.98 2.59
C PHE A 118 17.50 -6.01 1.27
N ILE A 119 16.88 -6.39 0.16
CA ILE A 119 17.46 -6.28 -1.17
C ILE A 119 17.79 -4.81 -1.52
N HIS A 120 17.09 -3.82 -0.94
CA HIS A 120 17.46 -2.40 -1.07
C HIS A 120 18.89 -2.09 -0.62
N LEU A 121 19.48 -2.89 0.28
CA LEU A 121 20.85 -2.71 0.74
C LEU A 121 21.89 -2.91 -0.37
N ALA A 122 21.52 -3.61 -1.45
CA ALA A 122 22.37 -3.73 -2.64
C ALA A 122 22.48 -2.42 -3.45
N SER A 123 21.78 -1.35 -3.02
CA SER A 123 21.62 -0.08 -3.75
C SER A 123 21.06 -0.30 -5.17
N GLY A 124 20.91 0.74 -5.99
CA GLY A 124 20.51 0.72 -7.41
C GLY A 124 19.74 -0.53 -7.91
N PRO A 125 20.44 -1.63 -8.28
CA PRO A 125 19.80 -2.89 -8.70
C PRO A 125 18.78 -3.45 -7.72
N GLY A 126 19.05 -3.36 -6.41
CA GLY A 126 18.17 -3.83 -5.35
C GLY A 126 16.84 -3.11 -5.30
N ALA A 127 16.86 -1.78 -5.44
CA ALA A 127 15.63 -0.98 -5.51
C ALA A 127 14.78 -1.37 -6.74
N LEU A 128 15.42 -1.60 -7.89
CA LEU A 128 14.73 -2.06 -9.10
C LEU A 128 14.10 -3.45 -8.91
N VAL A 129 14.81 -4.38 -8.27
CA VAL A 129 14.27 -5.72 -7.98
C VAL A 129 13.04 -5.62 -7.08
N VAL A 130 13.10 -4.89 -5.97
CA VAL A 130 11.95 -4.76 -5.07
C VAL A 130 10.78 -4.06 -5.76
N PHE A 131 11.06 -3.04 -6.58
CA PHE A 131 10.05 -2.41 -7.42
C PHE A 131 9.36 -3.44 -8.33
N ILE A 132 10.13 -4.25 -9.08
CA ILE A 132 9.58 -5.30 -9.95
C ILE A 132 8.71 -6.28 -9.15
N LEU A 133 9.18 -6.72 -7.97
CA LEU A 133 8.41 -7.61 -7.09
C LEU A 133 7.08 -6.96 -6.65
N CYS A 134 7.08 -5.65 -6.38
CA CYS A 134 5.86 -4.90 -6.06
C CYS A 134 4.87 -4.83 -7.24
N GLN A 135 5.28 -5.14 -8.47
CA GLN A 135 4.39 -5.17 -9.64
C GLN A 135 3.69 -6.51 -9.85
N LEU A 136 4.09 -7.57 -9.16
CA LEU A 136 3.55 -8.94 -9.33
C LEU A 136 2.06 -9.05 -9.04
N SER A 137 1.39 -10.08 -9.55
CA SER A 137 -0.04 -10.27 -9.27
C SER A 137 -0.33 -10.67 -7.83
N PRO A 138 -1.47 -10.25 -7.26
CA PRO A 138 -1.87 -10.70 -5.93
C PRO A 138 -1.97 -12.24 -5.93
N ASN A 139 -1.54 -12.85 -4.84
CA ASN A 139 -1.61 -14.28 -4.64
C ASN A 139 -2.62 -14.57 -3.51
N PRO A 140 -3.61 -15.47 -3.72
CA PRO A 140 -4.59 -15.83 -2.68
C PRO A 140 -3.94 -16.26 -1.36
N LEU A 141 -2.76 -16.89 -1.40
CA LEU A 141 -2.00 -17.31 -0.22
C LEU A 141 -1.50 -16.13 0.64
N GLY A 142 -1.42 -14.93 0.07
CA GLY A 142 -1.04 -13.71 0.80
C GLY A 142 -2.03 -13.35 1.93
N ARG A 143 -3.26 -13.88 1.91
CA ARG A 143 -4.27 -13.74 2.96
C ARG A 143 -3.77 -14.12 4.37
N ARG A 144 -2.71 -14.92 4.47
CA ARG A 144 -2.06 -15.27 5.76
C ARG A 144 -1.45 -14.07 6.49
N PHE A 145 -1.15 -12.98 5.77
CA PHE A 145 -0.59 -11.76 6.35
C PHE A 145 -1.65 -10.77 6.83
N ASP A 146 -2.93 -11.05 6.57
CA ASP A 146 -4.04 -10.24 7.07
C ASP A 146 -4.17 -10.42 8.60
N ALA A 147 -4.38 -9.32 9.31
CA ALA A 147 -4.50 -9.31 10.77
C ALA A 147 -5.76 -8.54 11.21
N PRO A 148 -6.95 -9.16 11.13
CA PRO A 148 -8.17 -8.58 11.70
C PRO A 148 -8.02 -8.43 13.22
N PRO A 149 -8.39 -7.27 13.80
CA PRO A 149 -8.32 -7.07 15.25
C PRO A 149 -9.19 -8.11 15.99
N GLY A 150 -8.60 -8.81 16.96
CA GLY A 150 -9.33 -9.74 17.82
C GLY A 150 -9.63 -11.13 17.22
N GLU A 151 -9.14 -11.43 16.02
CA GLU A 151 -9.32 -12.74 15.39
C GLU A 151 -8.09 -13.63 15.55
N ALA A 152 -8.31 -14.93 15.74
CA ALA A 152 -7.24 -15.92 15.67
C ALA A 152 -6.62 -15.92 14.25
N PRO A 153 -5.31 -16.17 14.09
CA PRO A 153 -4.65 -16.21 12.79
C PRO A 153 -5.39 -17.18 11.83
N ARG A 154 -5.54 -16.83 10.54
CA ARG A 154 -6.31 -17.67 9.59
C ARG A 154 -5.83 -19.13 9.54
N TYR A 155 -4.54 -19.38 9.71
CA TYR A 155 -4.02 -20.76 9.71
C TYR A 155 -4.52 -21.60 10.91
N ALA A 156 -5.00 -20.95 11.97
CA ALA A 156 -5.58 -21.57 13.15
C ALA A 156 -7.12 -21.68 13.04
N ARG A 157 -7.74 -21.17 11.97
CA ARG A 157 -9.18 -21.26 11.73
C ARG A 157 -9.50 -22.43 10.81
N VAL A 158 -10.13 -23.45 11.37
CA VAL A 158 -10.60 -24.63 10.64
C VAL A 158 -11.65 -24.20 9.61
N GLY A 159 -11.34 -24.37 8.32
CA GLY A 159 -12.23 -23.99 7.19
C GLY A 159 -11.73 -22.80 6.36
N ASP A 160 -10.78 -22.00 6.85
CA ASP A 160 -10.13 -20.88 6.14
C ASP A 160 -8.97 -21.35 5.24
N TRP A 161 -9.12 -22.53 4.63
CA TRP A 161 -8.13 -23.06 3.68
C TRP A 161 -8.02 -22.12 2.47
N PRO A 162 -6.83 -22.01 1.84
CA PRO A 162 -6.67 -21.17 0.67
C PRO A 162 -7.67 -21.56 -0.41
N ALA A 163 -8.30 -20.56 -1.04
CA ALA A 163 -9.23 -20.77 -2.15
C ALA A 163 -8.55 -21.66 -3.19
N ALA A 164 -9.24 -22.72 -3.62
CA ALA A 164 -8.69 -23.69 -4.57
C ALA A 164 -8.38 -22.97 -5.90
N PRO A 165 -7.39 -23.45 -6.69
CA PRO A 165 -7.10 -22.88 -7.99
C PRO A 165 -8.37 -22.86 -8.87
N GLY A 166 -8.85 -21.67 -9.22
CA GLY A 166 -10.05 -21.48 -10.06
C GLY A 166 -11.31 -21.01 -9.31
N GLU A 167 -11.26 -20.87 -7.99
CA GLU A 167 -12.38 -20.31 -7.23
C GLU A 167 -12.50 -18.79 -7.47
N PRO A 168 -13.69 -18.25 -7.81
CA PRO A 168 -13.86 -16.82 -8.03
C PRO A 168 -13.38 -16.05 -6.79
N ASP A 169 -12.55 -15.03 -7.04
CA ASP A 169 -11.95 -14.17 -6.02
C ASP A 169 -13.05 -13.30 -5.41
N THR A 170 -13.91 -13.91 -4.59
CA THR A 170 -14.86 -13.17 -3.76
C THR A 170 -14.01 -12.41 -2.75
N PRO A 171 -13.98 -11.06 -2.81
CA PRO A 171 -13.03 -10.27 -2.02
C PRO A 171 -13.29 -10.40 -0.52
N TYR A 172 -14.50 -10.86 -0.15
CA TYR A 172 -14.94 -11.25 1.18
C TYR A 172 -15.99 -12.35 0.98
N ALA A 173 -15.60 -13.62 1.00
CA ALA A 173 -16.59 -14.70 1.08
C ALA A 173 -17.45 -14.47 2.33
N VAL A 174 -18.71 -14.11 2.10
CA VAL A 174 -19.94 -14.35 2.88
C VAL A 174 -19.75 -15.00 4.27
N GLY A 175 -18.94 -14.38 5.14
CA GLY A 175 -18.58 -14.94 6.44
C GLY A 175 -18.50 -13.91 7.57
N TYR A 176 -18.49 -12.61 7.24
CA TYR A 176 -18.60 -11.53 8.24
C TYR A 176 -20.05 -11.26 8.69
N TYR A 177 -21.05 -11.92 8.08
CA TYR A 177 -22.40 -12.07 8.63
C TYR A 177 -22.57 -13.48 9.17
N GLY A 178 -22.05 -13.71 10.37
CA GLY A 178 -22.11 -15.00 11.05
C GLY A 178 -21.82 -14.82 12.52
N ALA A 179 -22.58 -13.95 13.19
CA ALA A 179 -22.75 -14.09 14.64
C ALA A 179 -23.23 -15.53 14.92
N PRO A 180 -22.85 -16.15 16.05
CA PRO A 180 -23.28 -17.51 16.36
C PRO A 180 -24.80 -17.55 16.43
N GLY A 181 -25.47 -18.16 15.44
CA GLY A 181 -26.93 -18.35 15.46
C GLY A 181 -27.68 -18.31 14.13
N THR A 182 -27.11 -17.85 13.03
CA THR A 182 -27.83 -17.84 11.73
C THR A 182 -27.32 -18.93 10.79
N GLN A 183 -28.12 -19.99 10.61
CA GLN A 183 -27.89 -21.00 9.58
C GLN A 183 -27.83 -20.35 8.20
N ALA A 184 -26.90 -20.81 7.36
CA ALA A 184 -26.86 -20.45 5.95
C ALA A 184 -28.21 -20.79 5.28
N PRO A 185 -28.69 -19.99 4.30
CA PRO A 185 -29.84 -20.39 3.49
C PRO A 185 -29.54 -21.74 2.84
N GLN A 186 -30.33 -22.76 3.16
CA GLN A 186 -30.25 -24.05 2.46
C GLN A 186 -30.54 -23.81 0.97
N ALA A 187 -29.65 -24.29 0.11
CA ALA A 187 -29.91 -24.31 -1.32
C ALA A 187 -31.21 -25.09 -1.58
N PRO A 188 -32.15 -24.57 -2.40
CA PRO A 188 -33.34 -25.33 -2.75
C PRO A 188 -32.93 -26.64 -3.43
N ALA A 189 -33.54 -27.75 -2.99
CA ALA A 189 -33.29 -29.07 -3.53
C ALA A 189 -33.50 -29.09 -5.06
N PRO A 190 -32.69 -29.86 -5.82
CA PRO A 190 -32.88 -29.96 -7.26
C PRO A 190 -34.29 -30.46 -7.54
N ARG A 191 -35.05 -29.67 -8.31
CA ARG A 191 -36.34 -30.08 -8.86
C ARG A 191 -36.06 -31.24 -9.81
N ILE A 192 -36.40 -32.45 -9.40
CA ILE A 192 -36.47 -33.59 -10.30
C ILE A 192 -37.69 -33.32 -11.18
N GLU A 193 -37.47 -32.93 -12.43
CA GLU A 193 -38.53 -32.89 -13.44
C GLU A 193 -38.76 -34.35 -13.89
N GLU A 194 -39.94 -34.88 -13.57
CA GLU A 194 -40.49 -36.12 -14.16
C GLU A 194 -41.19 -35.82 -15.49
#